data_AF-A0A940F4R0-F1
#
_entry.id   AF-A0A940F4R0-F1
#
_cell.length_a   1.000
_cell.length_b   1.000
_cell.length_c   1.000
_cell.angle_alpha   90.00
_cell.angle_beta   90.00
_cell.angle_gamma   90.00
#
_symmetry.space_group_name_H-M   'P 1'
#
loop_
_entity.id
_entity.type
_entity.pdbx_description
1 polymer ?
#
loop_
_entity_poly.entity_id
_entity_poly.type
_entity_poly.pdbx_seq_one_letter_code
_entity_poly.pdbx_strand_id
1 'polypeptide(L)'
;MTLRKLLLPLALLAGALGAATPATAAISEIAALGENKPGCPGFEANDCRIVLVRQTGFQAKVGTTKNFTTAPSSGHLVAWTLPLASVSASQVSDVNSRYGGSPKVALVVLAPLGKSVFKVVQKGPLVDVTKYLGTTPTFALPTALPVKKGQIVGITVPTWAPVIQLGLGSDTSWRSTRPLKDAVQENFASQRALVGNATQASFAALYQRARLAYSATFVPTPTPAKTTTTKTTTKKK
;
A
#
# COMPACT_ATOMS: atom_id res chain seq x y z
N MET A 1 17.28 -75.67 44.06
CA MET A 1 17.37 -74.25 44.46
C MET A 1 16.99 -73.41 43.25
N THR A 2 15.72 -72.99 43.13
CA THR A 2 15.22 -71.63 43.47
C THR A 2 15.86 -70.56 42.57
N LEU A 3 15.16 -69.72 41.80
CA LEU A 3 13.89 -69.05 42.07
C LEU A 3 13.33 -68.40 40.79
N ARG A 4 12.00 -68.51 40.59
CA ARG A 4 11.17 -67.70 39.69
C ARG A 4 11.40 -66.20 39.89
N LYS A 5 11.45 -65.40 38.81
CA LYS A 5 10.76 -64.08 38.75
C LYS A 5 10.23 -63.77 37.35
N LEU A 6 8.91 -63.84 37.26
CA LEU A 6 8.02 -63.26 36.26
C LEU A 6 8.08 -61.73 36.41
N LEU A 7 8.22 -60.93 35.33
CA LEU A 7 7.84 -59.51 35.33
C LEU A 7 7.35 -59.09 33.93
N LEU A 8 6.15 -58.49 33.95
CA LEU A 8 5.27 -58.07 32.86
C LEU A 8 5.80 -56.88 32.01
N PRO A 9 5.21 -56.60 30.83
CA PRO A 9 5.62 -55.53 29.92
C PRO A 9 5.07 -54.17 30.38
N LEU A 10 5.93 -53.14 30.40
CA LEU A 10 5.51 -51.77 30.72
C LEU A 10 5.24 -50.97 29.45
N ALA A 11 3.94 -50.85 29.17
CA ALA A 11 3.20 -49.79 28.49
C ALA A 11 3.94 -48.85 27.49
N LEU A 12 3.50 -48.98 26.23
CA LEU A 12 3.41 -47.87 25.27
C LEU A 12 2.79 -46.63 25.91
N LEU A 13 3.45 -45.47 25.79
CA LEU A 13 2.78 -44.18 25.64
C LEU A 13 3.76 -43.18 24.98
N ALA A 14 4.05 -43.40 23.70
CA ALA A 14 4.68 -42.37 22.87
C ALA A 14 3.62 -41.30 22.58
N GLY A 15 3.53 -40.31 23.47
CA GLY A 15 2.68 -39.14 23.29
C GLY A 15 3.08 -38.41 22.02
N ALA A 16 2.19 -38.44 21.02
CA ALA A 16 2.27 -37.59 19.86
C ALA A 16 2.06 -36.13 20.32
N LEU A 17 3.15 -35.45 20.69
CA LEU A 17 3.17 -33.99 20.68
C LEU A 17 3.07 -33.56 19.22
N GLY A 18 1.85 -33.35 18.75
CA GLY A 18 1.60 -32.61 17.53
C GLY A 18 2.21 -31.23 17.72
N ALA A 19 3.32 -30.96 17.02
CA ALA A 19 3.88 -29.62 16.93
C ALA A 19 2.81 -28.72 16.32
N ALA A 20 2.16 -27.91 17.15
CA ALA A 20 1.32 -26.82 16.68
C ALA A 20 2.25 -25.81 16.02
N THR A 21 2.41 -25.90 14.69
CA THR A 21 3.09 -24.86 13.92
C THR A 21 2.28 -23.58 14.12
N PRO A 22 2.83 -22.53 14.76
CA PRO A 22 2.11 -21.28 14.89
C PRO A 22 1.79 -20.77 13.48
N ALA A 23 0.53 -20.44 13.23
CA ALA A 23 0.13 -19.78 12.00
C ALA A 23 0.70 -18.35 12.02
N THR A 24 1.94 -18.19 11.55
CA THR A 24 2.58 -16.88 11.43
C THR A 24 2.01 -16.18 10.20
N ALA A 25 1.12 -15.21 10.40
CA ALA A 25 0.71 -14.29 9.34
C ALA A 25 1.91 -13.39 9.00
N ALA A 26 2.53 -13.60 7.85
CA ALA A 26 3.66 -12.79 7.41
C ALA A 26 3.19 -11.36 7.11
N ILE A 27 3.67 -10.40 7.90
CA ILE A 27 3.51 -8.97 7.62
C ILE A 27 4.31 -8.64 6.36
N SER A 28 3.73 -7.90 5.43
CA SER A 28 4.39 -7.49 4.18
C SER A 28 4.06 -6.05 3.81
N GLU A 29 4.78 -5.48 2.85
CA GLU A 29 4.56 -4.11 2.36
C GLU A 29 3.87 -4.13 0.99
N ILE A 30 2.74 -3.45 0.88
CA ILE A 30 2.12 -3.10 -0.40
C ILE A 30 2.73 -1.78 -0.88
N ALA A 31 2.93 -1.64 -2.18
CA ALA A 31 3.55 -0.48 -2.81
C ALA A 31 5.02 -0.23 -2.39
N ALA A 32 5.75 -1.28 -1.98
CA ALA A 32 7.12 -1.21 -1.46
C ALA A 32 8.02 -0.22 -2.22
N LEU A 33 8.63 0.71 -1.48
CA LEU A 33 9.30 1.90 -2.02
C LEU A 33 10.55 1.59 -2.86
N GLY A 34 11.29 0.51 -2.56
CA GLY A 34 12.63 0.31 -3.14
C GLY A 34 13.54 1.52 -2.87
N GLU A 35 14.50 1.80 -3.76
CA GLU A 35 15.42 2.94 -3.65
C GLU A 35 14.81 4.30 -4.05
N ASN A 36 13.48 4.39 -4.15
CA ASN A 36 12.80 5.51 -4.79
C ASN A 36 12.47 6.60 -3.77
N LYS A 37 13.19 7.73 -3.87
CA LYS A 37 12.93 8.93 -3.11
C LYS A 37 12.25 9.98 -4.01
N PRO A 38 11.24 10.71 -3.51
CA PRO A 38 10.70 11.87 -4.22
C PRO A 38 11.80 12.86 -4.62
N GLY A 39 11.64 13.47 -5.79
CA GLY A 39 12.65 14.35 -6.38
C GLY A 39 12.63 14.32 -7.90
N CYS A 40 13.50 15.10 -8.53
CA CYS A 40 13.75 15.02 -9.97
C CYS A 40 15.22 14.81 -10.28
N PRO A 41 15.75 13.60 -10.13
CA PRO A 41 17.05 13.29 -10.68
C PRO A 41 17.04 13.59 -12.20
N GLY A 42 17.90 14.50 -12.67
CA GLY A 42 18.04 14.82 -14.09
C GLY A 42 17.16 15.95 -14.64
N PHE A 43 16.50 16.74 -13.79
CA PHE A 43 15.88 18.01 -14.19
C PHE A 43 16.52 19.18 -13.42
N GLU A 44 16.59 20.35 -14.05
CA GLU A 44 16.94 21.59 -13.36
C GLU A 44 15.92 21.88 -12.25
N ALA A 45 16.38 22.42 -11.12
CA ALA A 45 15.57 22.60 -9.91
C ALA A 45 14.29 23.44 -10.14
N ASN A 46 14.30 24.32 -11.14
CA ASN A 46 13.20 25.24 -11.47
C ASN A 46 12.10 24.63 -12.36
N ASP A 47 12.40 23.53 -13.08
CA ASP A 47 11.42 22.81 -13.94
C ASP A 47 10.82 21.57 -13.24
N CYS A 48 11.22 21.34 -11.99
CA CYS A 48 10.93 20.13 -11.24
C CYS A 48 9.61 20.24 -10.46
N ARG A 49 8.49 19.85 -11.10
CA ARG A 49 7.16 19.79 -10.45
C ARG A 49 6.93 18.48 -9.69
N ILE A 50 7.61 18.29 -8.57
CA ILE A 50 7.53 17.07 -7.72
C ILE A 50 6.25 16.93 -6.90
N VAL A 51 5.33 17.89 -7.03
CA VAL A 51 4.13 17.95 -6.19
C VAL A 51 2.97 17.25 -6.88
N LEU A 52 2.38 16.28 -6.17
CA LEU A 52 1.06 15.78 -6.47
C LEU A 52 0.04 16.79 -5.92
N VAL A 53 -0.88 17.26 -6.76
CA VAL A 53 -1.85 18.31 -6.35
C VAL A 53 -3.29 17.92 -6.66
N ARG A 54 -4.16 18.09 -5.66
CA ARG A 54 -5.62 18.00 -5.74
C ARG A 54 -6.15 16.76 -6.46
N GLN A 55 -5.58 15.58 -6.21
CA GLN A 55 -5.94 14.36 -6.91
C GLN A 55 -5.71 13.10 -6.08
N THR A 56 -6.30 11.99 -6.52
CA THR A 56 -6.02 10.65 -6.00
C THR A 56 -5.24 9.88 -7.04
N GLY A 57 -4.25 9.11 -6.61
CA GLY A 57 -3.43 8.31 -7.51
C GLY A 57 -2.89 7.04 -6.88
N PHE A 58 -2.45 6.14 -7.74
CA PHE A 58 -1.74 4.92 -7.36
C PHE A 58 -0.70 4.55 -8.42
N GLN A 59 0.35 3.85 -8.00
CA GLN A 59 1.39 3.41 -8.91
C GLN A 59 0.89 2.23 -9.77
N ALA A 60 1.05 2.32 -11.08
CA ALA A 60 0.56 1.31 -12.03
C ALA A 60 1.66 0.29 -12.40
N LYS A 61 2.89 0.78 -12.59
CA LYS A 61 4.04 -0.03 -13.02
C LYS A 61 5.36 0.58 -12.57
N VAL A 62 6.34 -0.26 -12.22
CA VAL A 62 7.75 0.10 -12.01
C VAL A 62 8.60 -1.01 -12.60
N GLY A 63 9.45 -0.70 -13.59
CA GLY A 63 10.24 -1.74 -14.25
C GLY A 63 9.37 -2.82 -14.89
N THR A 64 9.67 -4.09 -14.62
CA THR A 64 8.83 -5.23 -15.01
C THR A 64 7.67 -5.49 -14.04
N THR A 65 7.67 -4.84 -12.88
CA THR A 65 6.73 -5.11 -11.79
C THR A 65 5.40 -4.37 -12.01
N LYS A 66 4.31 -5.13 -11.97
CA LYS A 66 2.92 -4.66 -12.04
C LYS A 66 2.17 -5.11 -10.78
N ASN A 67 1.02 -4.48 -10.50
CA ASN A 67 0.10 -4.88 -9.43
C ASN A 67 0.71 -4.90 -8.01
N PHE A 68 1.87 -4.29 -7.79
CA PHE A 68 2.51 -4.25 -6.46
C PHE A 68 1.81 -3.27 -5.50
N THR A 69 0.87 -2.47 -6.02
CA THR A 69 -0.09 -1.67 -5.24
C THR A 69 -1.36 -2.46 -4.93
N THR A 70 -1.53 -3.67 -5.46
CA THR A 70 -2.71 -4.50 -5.29
C THR A 70 -2.55 -5.44 -4.10
N ALA A 71 -3.59 -5.54 -3.27
CA ALA A 71 -3.61 -6.47 -2.15
C ALA A 71 -3.62 -7.93 -2.64
N PRO A 72 -2.65 -8.77 -2.21
CA PRO A 72 -2.51 -10.15 -2.70
C PRO A 72 -3.58 -11.09 -2.11
N SER A 73 -4.10 -10.76 -0.94
CA SER A 73 -5.15 -11.47 -0.20
C SER A 73 -6.01 -10.48 0.58
N SER A 74 -7.06 -10.98 1.25
CA SER A 74 -7.77 -10.19 2.25
C SER A 74 -6.90 -9.99 3.49
N GLY A 75 -7.08 -8.85 4.18
CA GLY A 75 -6.33 -8.48 5.37
C GLY A 75 -6.59 -7.05 5.79
N HIS A 76 -5.61 -6.45 6.46
CA HIS A 76 -5.69 -5.10 6.97
C HIS A 76 -4.42 -4.30 6.68
N LEU A 77 -4.58 -3.00 6.41
CA LEU A 77 -3.49 -2.04 6.43
C LEU A 77 -3.40 -1.45 7.84
N VAL A 78 -2.21 -1.43 8.43
CA VAL A 78 -2.00 -1.00 9.82
C VAL A 78 -1.08 0.21 9.95
N ALA A 79 -0.23 0.45 8.95
CA ALA A 79 0.62 1.62 8.86
C ALA A 79 0.93 1.93 7.39
N TRP A 80 1.48 3.10 7.14
CA TRP A 80 1.95 3.49 5.81
C TRP A 80 3.13 4.44 5.89
N THR A 81 4.04 4.32 4.94
CA THR A 81 5.26 5.13 4.86
C THR A 81 5.15 6.08 3.68
N LEU A 82 5.53 7.33 3.90
CA LEU A 82 5.39 8.40 2.92
C LEU A 82 6.69 9.21 2.84
N PRO A 83 7.63 8.83 1.95
CA PRO A 83 8.75 9.70 1.62
C PRO A 83 8.26 11.05 1.10
N LEU A 84 8.86 12.14 1.59
CA LEU A 84 8.52 13.51 1.21
C LEU A 84 9.80 14.23 0.77
N ALA A 85 9.77 14.84 -0.41
CA ALA A 85 10.90 15.65 -0.84
C ALA A 85 11.09 16.86 0.10
N SER A 86 12.32 17.34 0.17
CA SER A 86 12.61 18.63 0.80
C SER A 86 12.10 19.74 -0.11
N VAL A 87 11.49 20.75 0.50
CA VAL A 87 10.90 21.90 -0.19
C VAL A 87 11.26 23.14 0.62
N SER A 88 11.77 24.18 -0.03
CA SER A 88 12.15 25.43 0.65
C SER A 88 10.91 26.19 1.18
N ALA A 89 11.10 27.06 2.16
CA ALA A 89 10.00 27.84 2.75
C ALA A 89 9.26 28.72 1.71
N SER A 90 9.99 29.31 0.76
CA SER A 90 9.39 30.10 -0.33
C SER A 90 8.52 29.22 -1.24
N GLN A 91 9.03 28.07 -1.66
CA GLN A 91 8.25 27.10 -2.44
C GLN A 91 7.01 26.61 -1.67
N VAL A 92 7.11 26.37 -0.37
CA VAL A 92 5.96 26.01 0.47
C VAL A 92 4.90 27.12 0.43
N SER A 93 5.31 28.39 0.62
CA SER A 93 4.40 29.54 0.56
C SER A 93 3.71 29.64 -0.80
N ASP A 94 4.47 29.54 -1.89
CA ASP A 94 3.95 29.62 -3.25
C ASP A 94 2.93 28.51 -3.54
N VAL A 95 3.27 27.27 -3.19
CA VAL A 95 2.42 26.11 -3.45
C VAL A 95 1.18 26.12 -2.54
N ASN A 96 1.30 26.56 -1.29
CA ASN A 96 0.17 26.74 -0.37
C ASN A 96 -0.84 27.74 -0.94
N SER A 97 -0.37 28.90 -1.43
CA SER A 97 -1.24 29.94 -2.00
C SER A 97 -2.01 29.45 -3.23
N ARG A 98 -1.39 28.60 -4.06
CA ARG A 98 -1.98 28.08 -5.30
C ARG A 98 -2.91 26.89 -5.09
N TYR A 99 -2.63 26.02 -4.12
CA TYR A 99 -3.27 24.70 -4.05
C TYR A 99 -4.09 24.43 -2.78
N GLY A 100 -4.40 25.45 -2.00
CA GLY A 100 -5.40 25.39 -0.93
C GLY A 100 -4.80 25.12 0.45
N GLY A 101 -3.63 25.69 0.73
CA GLY A 101 -2.98 25.64 2.05
C GLY A 101 -2.04 24.46 2.22
N SER A 102 -1.86 24.05 3.48
CA SER A 102 -0.85 23.07 3.90
C SER A 102 -0.94 21.73 3.15
N PRO A 103 0.20 21.04 2.96
CA PRO A 103 0.23 19.75 2.29
C PRO A 103 -0.49 18.68 3.11
N LYS A 104 -1.46 18.00 2.48
CA LYS A 104 -2.30 16.99 3.13
C LYS A 104 -2.39 15.73 2.31
N VAL A 105 -2.26 14.57 2.96
CA VAL A 105 -2.28 13.25 2.32
C VAL A 105 -3.06 12.26 3.18
N ALA A 106 -3.81 11.36 2.54
CA ALA A 106 -4.37 10.19 3.19
C ALA A 106 -4.14 8.93 2.35
N LEU A 107 -3.94 7.80 3.02
CA LEU A 107 -3.97 6.49 2.42
C LEU A 107 -5.41 6.11 2.03
N VAL A 108 -5.59 5.51 0.86
CA VAL A 108 -6.90 5.01 0.39
C VAL A 108 -6.81 3.59 -0.13
N VAL A 109 -7.93 2.86 0.02
CA VAL A 109 -8.15 1.57 -0.63
C VAL A 109 -9.20 1.77 -1.72
N LEU A 110 -8.87 1.31 -2.92
CA LEU A 110 -9.64 1.46 -4.14
C LEU A 110 -10.15 0.10 -4.60
N ALA A 111 -11.45 -0.01 -4.80
CA ALA A 111 -12.08 -1.15 -5.47
C ALA A 111 -12.25 -0.84 -6.96
N PRO A 112 -11.77 -1.72 -7.87
CA PRO A 112 -12.04 -1.57 -9.29
C PRO A 112 -13.53 -1.80 -9.59
N LEU A 113 -14.12 -0.92 -10.39
CA LEU A 113 -15.49 -1.02 -10.91
C LEU A 113 -15.52 -1.28 -12.43
N GLY A 114 -14.36 -1.21 -13.11
CA GLY A 114 -14.21 -1.39 -14.54
C GLY A 114 -12.79 -1.03 -15.00
N LYS A 115 -12.55 -0.94 -16.32
CA LYS A 115 -11.19 -0.82 -16.92
C LYS A 115 -10.33 0.31 -16.35
N SER A 116 -10.93 1.44 -15.96
CA SER A 116 -10.24 2.57 -15.33
C SER A 116 -11.06 3.23 -14.23
N VAL A 117 -12.18 2.65 -13.79
CA VAL A 117 -13.06 3.29 -12.79
C VAL A 117 -12.83 2.62 -11.45
N PHE A 118 -12.63 3.43 -10.41
CA PHE A 118 -12.35 2.95 -9.07
C PHE A 118 -13.21 3.69 -8.05
N LYS A 119 -13.57 2.98 -6.98
CA LYS A 119 -14.26 3.51 -5.82
C LYS A 119 -13.37 3.42 -4.58
N VAL A 120 -13.24 4.50 -3.83
CA VAL A 120 -12.69 4.51 -2.48
C VAL A 120 -13.62 3.72 -1.57
N VAL A 121 -13.12 2.61 -1.05
CA VAL A 121 -13.84 1.71 -0.15
C VAL A 121 -13.32 1.80 1.29
N GLN A 122 -12.07 2.23 1.46
CA GLN A 122 -11.51 2.60 2.76
C GLN A 122 -10.63 3.83 2.61
N LYS A 123 -10.49 4.60 3.68
CA LYS A 123 -9.69 5.82 3.73
C LYS A 123 -9.14 5.99 5.14
N GLY A 124 -7.84 6.24 5.23
CA GLY A 124 -7.18 6.60 6.48
C GLY A 124 -7.43 8.05 6.87
N PRO A 125 -6.94 8.49 8.04
CA PRO A 125 -7.00 9.89 8.44
C PRO A 125 -6.29 10.78 7.41
N LEU A 126 -6.80 12.01 7.26
CA LEU A 126 -6.11 13.03 6.49
C LEU A 126 -5.00 13.62 7.36
N VAL A 127 -3.75 13.43 6.95
CA VAL A 127 -2.56 13.86 7.68
C VAL A 127 -2.03 15.15 7.07
N ASP A 128 -1.82 16.16 7.91
CA ASP A 128 -1.02 17.33 7.55
C ASP A 128 0.47 16.96 7.63
N VAL A 129 1.16 17.06 6.49
CA VAL A 129 2.55 16.58 6.37
C VAL A 129 3.59 17.71 6.43
N THR A 130 3.19 18.92 6.79
CA THR A 130 4.07 20.11 6.79
C THR A 130 5.35 19.89 7.60
N LYS A 131 5.23 19.31 8.80
CA LYS A 131 6.37 19.06 9.69
C LYS A 131 7.26 17.89 9.28
N TYR A 132 6.92 17.18 8.21
CA TYR A 132 7.64 15.99 7.74
C TYR A 132 8.27 16.19 6.37
N LEU A 133 8.19 17.38 5.78
CA LEU A 133 8.85 17.70 4.52
C LEU A 133 10.35 17.40 4.60
N GLY A 134 10.91 16.78 3.56
CA GLY A 134 12.31 16.32 3.55
C GLY A 134 12.60 15.04 4.33
N THR A 135 11.61 14.38 4.92
CA THR A 135 11.77 13.16 5.71
C THR A 135 11.00 11.98 5.13
N THR A 136 11.06 10.81 5.77
CA THR A 136 10.30 9.61 5.39
C THR A 136 9.50 9.09 6.59
N PRO A 137 8.42 9.77 6.98
CA PRO A 137 7.59 9.35 8.08
C PRO A 137 6.85 8.03 7.78
N THR A 138 6.72 7.20 8.81
CA THR A 138 5.74 6.11 8.87
C THR A 138 4.62 6.51 9.81
N PHE A 139 3.38 6.43 9.34
CA PHE A 139 2.19 6.76 10.09
C PHE A 139 1.43 5.49 10.45
N ALA A 140 1.28 5.23 11.74
CA ALA A 140 0.37 4.20 12.22
C ALA A 140 -1.09 4.61 11.93
N LEU A 141 -1.90 3.65 11.49
CA LEU A 141 -3.33 3.87 11.30
C LEU A 141 -4.05 3.72 12.65
N PRO A 142 -4.82 4.72 13.11
CA PRO A 142 -5.56 4.61 14.37
C PRO A 142 -6.63 3.53 14.32
N THR A 143 -7.15 3.25 13.13
CA THR A 143 -8.02 2.12 12.84
C THR A 143 -7.50 1.41 11.61
N ALA A 144 -7.25 0.11 11.74
CA ALA A 144 -6.76 -0.70 10.64
C ALA A 144 -7.77 -0.71 9.48
N LEU A 145 -7.30 -0.47 8.26
CA LEU A 145 -8.17 -0.38 7.07
C LEU A 145 -8.33 -1.78 6.46
N PRO A 146 -9.55 -2.37 6.42
CA PRO A 146 -9.75 -3.67 5.82
C PRO A 146 -9.57 -3.60 4.30
N VAL A 147 -8.83 -4.55 3.75
CA VAL A 147 -8.58 -4.66 2.31
C VAL A 147 -8.91 -6.07 1.85
N LYS A 148 -9.48 -6.18 0.64
CA LYS A 148 -9.78 -7.45 -0.03
C LYS A 148 -8.77 -7.70 -1.15
N LYS A 149 -8.54 -8.97 -1.47
CA LYS A 149 -7.74 -9.37 -2.64
C LYS A 149 -8.18 -8.60 -3.89
N GLY A 150 -7.22 -8.05 -4.64
CA GLY A 150 -7.49 -7.33 -5.87
C GLY A 150 -7.85 -5.85 -5.69
N GLN A 151 -8.07 -5.37 -4.46
CA GLN A 151 -8.19 -3.94 -4.19
C GLN A 151 -6.81 -3.28 -4.24
N ILE A 152 -6.79 -2.01 -4.61
CA ILE A 152 -5.56 -1.25 -4.84
C ILE A 152 -5.35 -0.26 -3.70
N VAL A 153 -4.12 -0.16 -3.21
CA VAL A 153 -3.70 0.85 -2.25
C VAL A 153 -3.17 2.06 -3.01
N GLY A 154 -3.66 3.23 -2.67
CA GLY A 154 -3.26 4.51 -3.25
C GLY A 154 -3.18 5.62 -2.21
N ILE A 155 -2.93 6.83 -2.70
CA ILE A 155 -2.94 8.05 -1.88
C ILE A 155 -3.89 9.08 -2.48
N THR A 156 -4.55 9.83 -1.60
CA THR A 156 -5.38 10.98 -1.95
C THR A 156 -4.77 12.25 -1.38
N VAL A 157 -4.64 13.28 -2.23
CA VAL A 157 -3.97 14.55 -1.91
C VAL A 157 -4.91 15.70 -2.24
N PRO A 158 -5.72 16.19 -1.28
CA PRO A 158 -6.68 17.26 -1.51
C PRO A 158 -6.06 18.64 -1.71
N THR A 159 -4.83 18.88 -1.24
CA THR A 159 -4.10 20.13 -1.45
C THR A 159 -2.91 19.84 -2.35
N TRP A 160 -1.74 19.61 -1.76
CA TRP A 160 -0.52 19.21 -2.44
C TRP A 160 0.35 18.32 -1.55
N ALA A 161 1.28 17.59 -2.14
CA ALA A 161 2.34 16.86 -1.42
C ALA A 161 3.53 16.53 -2.34
N PRO A 162 4.79 16.68 -1.89
CA PRO A 162 5.98 16.40 -2.70
C PRO A 162 6.35 14.91 -2.66
N VAL A 163 5.48 14.08 -3.24
CA VAL A 163 5.55 12.61 -3.18
C VAL A 163 5.88 11.97 -4.53
N ILE A 164 6.24 12.77 -5.53
CA ILE A 164 6.54 12.29 -6.88
C ILE A 164 8.05 12.24 -7.09
N GLN A 165 8.52 11.12 -7.64
CA GLN A 165 9.83 11.02 -8.27
C GLN A 165 9.67 11.14 -9.80
N LEU A 166 10.38 12.06 -10.43
CA LEU A 166 10.40 12.29 -11.88
C LEU A 166 11.69 11.75 -12.51
N GLY A 167 11.75 11.74 -13.84
CA GLY A 167 12.96 11.39 -14.60
C GLY A 167 13.23 9.89 -14.75
N LEU A 168 12.26 9.05 -14.43
CA LEU A 168 12.41 7.60 -14.48
C LEU A 168 12.28 7.03 -15.91
N GLY A 169 12.56 5.73 -16.06
CA GLY A 169 12.35 4.99 -17.30
C GLY A 169 10.89 5.00 -17.77
N SER A 170 10.67 4.81 -19.08
CA SER A 170 9.33 4.72 -19.69
C SER A 170 8.51 3.52 -19.21
N ASP A 171 9.15 2.57 -18.54
CA ASP A 171 8.55 1.42 -17.88
C ASP A 171 7.97 1.74 -16.50
N THR A 172 8.11 2.97 -16.02
CA THR A 172 7.58 3.41 -14.73
C THR A 172 6.40 4.36 -14.93
N SER A 173 5.24 4.03 -14.34
CA SER A 173 4.03 4.83 -14.55
C SER A 173 3.02 4.76 -13.39
N TRP A 174 2.25 5.83 -13.24
CA TRP A 174 1.18 5.93 -12.24
C TRP A 174 -0.11 6.47 -12.84
N ARG A 175 -1.23 6.18 -12.18
CA ARG A 175 -2.56 6.61 -12.60
C ARG A 175 -3.17 7.59 -11.60
N SER A 176 -3.97 8.51 -12.11
CA SER A 176 -4.68 9.48 -11.29
C SER A 176 -6.12 9.69 -11.72
N THR A 177 -6.92 10.29 -10.84
CA THR A 177 -8.29 10.75 -11.10
C THR A 177 -8.41 11.91 -12.10
N ARG A 178 -7.29 12.38 -12.68
CA ARG A 178 -7.33 13.39 -13.74
C ARG A 178 -7.85 12.79 -15.04
N PRO A 179 -8.64 13.54 -15.81
CA PRO A 179 -8.98 13.18 -17.17
C PRO A 179 -7.74 13.31 -18.06
N LEU A 180 -7.72 12.57 -19.16
CA LEU A 180 -6.59 12.53 -20.09
C LEU A 180 -6.15 13.93 -20.56
N LYS A 181 -7.10 14.82 -20.87
CA LYS A 181 -6.81 16.20 -21.28
C LYS A 181 -6.02 17.00 -20.24
N ASP A 182 -6.32 16.81 -18.95
CA ASP A 182 -5.66 17.54 -17.86
C ASP A 182 -4.26 16.98 -17.58
N ALA A 183 -3.97 15.75 -18.01
CA ALA A 183 -2.63 15.16 -17.91
C ALA A 183 -1.64 15.76 -18.92
N VAL A 184 -2.15 16.25 -20.05
CA VAL A 184 -1.34 16.88 -21.12
C VAL A 184 -1.21 18.39 -20.92
N GLN A 185 -2.24 19.04 -20.37
CA GLN A 185 -2.31 20.51 -20.25
C GLN A 185 -1.87 21.06 -18.89
N GLU A 186 -1.41 20.24 -17.96
CA GLU A 186 -0.93 20.70 -16.64
C GLU A 186 -1.93 21.59 -15.89
N ASN A 187 -3.24 21.36 -16.06
CA ASN A 187 -4.27 22.14 -15.39
C ASN A 187 -4.53 21.62 -13.97
N PHE A 188 -3.86 22.20 -12.98
CA PHE A 188 -3.90 21.72 -11.60
C PHE A 188 -4.97 22.36 -10.71
N ALA A 189 -5.80 23.26 -11.24
CA ALA A 189 -6.73 24.05 -10.44
C ALA A 189 -7.92 23.23 -9.89
N SER A 190 -8.42 22.26 -10.67
CA SER A 190 -9.61 21.48 -10.33
C SER A 190 -9.35 20.51 -9.17
N GLN A 191 -10.25 20.48 -8.18
CA GLN A 191 -10.26 19.44 -7.15
C GLN A 191 -10.70 18.10 -7.74
N ARG A 192 -9.84 17.09 -7.64
CA ARG A 192 -10.09 15.71 -8.10
C ARG A 192 -9.65 14.68 -7.08
N ALA A 193 -9.21 15.10 -5.90
CA ALA A 193 -8.98 14.20 -4.79
C ALA A 193 -10.32 13.62 -4.35
N LEU A 194 -10.36 12.32 -4.15
CA LEU A 194 -11.52 11.60 -3.62
C LEU A 194 -11.57 11.82 -2.10
N VAL A 195 -11.94 13.04 -1.73
CA VAL A 195 -12.21 13.51 -0.38
C VAL A 195 -13.69 13.88 -0.25
N GLY A 196 -14.28 13.69 0.93
CA GLY A 196 -15.71 13.94 1.16
C GLY A 196 -16.64 12.95 0.46
N ASN A 197 -17.70 13.46 -0.20
CA ASN A 197 -18.80 12.68 -0.78
C ASN A 197 -18.44 11.98 -2.12
N ALA A 198 -17.44 12.49 -2.83
CA ALA A 198 -16.94 11.88 -4.05
C ALA A 198 -16.13 10.63 -3.71
N THR A 199 -16.75 9.47 -3.86
CA THR A 199 -16.13 8.18 -3.53
C THR A 199 -15.66 7.41 -4.75
N GLN A 200 -15.98 7.85 -5.97
CA GLN A 200 -15.57 7.13 -7.19
C GLN A 200 -15.17 8.09 -8.31
N ALA A 201 -14.23 7.66 -9.15
CA ALA A 201 -13.80 8.39 -10.33
C ALA A 201 -13.12 7.48 -11.35
N SER A 202 -12.99 8.00 -12.56
CA SER A 202 -12.11 7.43 -13.58
C SER A 202 -10.66 7.81 -13.31
N PHE A 203 -9.78 6.83 -13.34
CA PHE A 203 -8.32 6.93 -13.26
C PHE A 203 -7.72 6.86 -14.67
N ALA A 204 -8.16 7.77 -15.54
CA ALA A 204 -7.87 7.75 -16.96
C ALA A 204 -6.46 8.26 -17.29
N ALA A 205 -5.98 9.27 -16.57
CA ALA A 205 -4.63 9.80 -16.76
C ALA A 205 -3.56 8.77 -16.35
N LEU A 206 -2.69 8.44 -17.30
CA LEU A 206 -1.49 7.65 -17.08
C LEU A 206 -0.27 8.56 -17.25
N TYR A 207 0.52 8.71 -16.20
CA TYR A 207 1.77 9.45 -16.21
C TYR A 207 2.92 8.46 -16.29
N GLN A 208 3.78 8.61 -17.30
CA GLN A 208 4.98 7.79 -17.47
C GLN A 208 6.22 8.51 -16.93
N ARG A 209 7.32 7.78 -16.77
CA ARG A 209 8.61 8.32 -16.30
C ARG A 209 8.54 8.95 -14.91
N ALA A 210 7.54 8.55 -14.12
CA ALA A 210 7.27 9.10 -12.81
C ALA A 210 6.73 8.04 -11.85
N ARG A 211 7.05 8.20 -10.56
CA ARG A 211 6.63 7.29 -9.49
C ARG A 211 6.04 8.04 -8.31
N LEU A 212 4.95 7.53 -7.76
CA LEU A 212 4.40 7.92 -6.46
C LEU A 212 5.15 7.18 -5.35
N ALA A 213 5.70 7.93 -4.38
CA ALA A 213 6.40 7.38 -3.24
C ALA A 213 5.43 7.21 -2.05
N TYR A 214 4.94 5.98 -1.85
CA TYR A 214 4.27 5.55 -0.64
C TYR A 214 4.39 4.03 -0.49
N SER A 215 4.30 3.50 0.73
CA SER A 215 4.04 2.07 0.98
C SER A 215 3.02 1.90 2.09
N ALA A 216 2.45 0.70 2.21
CA ALA A 216 1.51 0.35 3.26
C ALA A 216 1.85 -1.01 3.88
N THR A 217 1.94 -1.04 5.20
CA THR A 217 2.13 -2.26 5.98
C THR A 217 0.85 -3.06 6.00
N PHE A 218 0.90 -4.26 5.42
CA PHE A 218 -0.20 -5.17 5.22
C PHE A 218 -0.08 -6.40 6.13
N VAL A 219 -1.19 -6.71 6.81
CA VAL A 219 -1.34 -7.89 7.65
C VAL A 219 -2.43 -8.78 7.03
N PRO A 220 -2.09 -9.97 6.50
CA PRO A 220 -3.08 -10.85 5.91
C PRO A 220 -4.02 -11.45 6.98
N THR A 221 -5.27 -11.69 6.61
CA THR A 221 -6.19 -12.46 7.46
C THR A 221 -5.63 -13.88 7.62
N PRO A 222 -5.44 -14.39 8.85
CA PRO A 222 -4.91 -15.73 9.07
C PRO A 222 -5.87 -16.78 8.51
N THR A 223 -5.32 -17.78 7.84
CA THR A 223 -6.07 -18.95 7.38
C THR A 223 -5.92 -20.07 8.41
N PRO A 224 -7.02 -20.70 8.88
CA PRO A 224 -6.93 -21.85 9.77
C PRO A 224 -6.10 -22.97 9.15
N ALA A 225 -5.34 -23.69 9.98
CA ALA A 225 -4.63 -24.88 9.51
C ALA A 225 -5.63 -25.90 8.93
N LYS A 226 -5.31 -26.48 7.77
CA LYS A 226 -6.08 -27.60 7.24
C LYS A 226 -5.90 -28.78 8.19
N THR A 227 -6.96 -29.20 8.88
CA THR A 227 -6.97 -30.46 9.61
C THR A 227 -6.91 -31.60 8.61
N THR A 228 -5.74 -32.22 8.47
CA THR A 228 -5.61 -33.47 7.72
C THR A 228 -6.27 -34.56 8.55
N THR A 229 -7.55 -34.84 8.28
CA THR A 229 -8.23 -36.03 8.82
C THR A 229 -7.57 -37.26 8.20
N THR A 230 -6.59 -37.82 8.90
CA THR A 230 -6.05 -39.14 8.58
C THR A 230 -7.19 -40.15 8.67
N LYS A 231 -7.76 -40.55 7.53
CA LYS A 231 -8.66 -41.70 7.45
C LYS A 231 -7.84 -42.94 7.78
N THR A 232 -7.87 -43.37 9.04
CA THR A 232 -7.37 -44.68 9.45
C THR A 232 -8.20 -45.74 8.72
N THR A 233 -7.63 -46.31 7.67
CA THR A 233 -8.21 -47.46 6.98
C THR A 233 -7.83 -48.69 7.82
N THR A 234 -8.72 -49.07 8.74
CA THR A 234 -8.58 -50.30 9.52
C THR A 234 -8.69 -51.49 8.57
N LYS A 235 -7.55 -52.09 8.22
CA LYS A 235 -7.47 -53.33 7.43
C LYS A 235 -7.82 -54.49 8.36
N LYS A 236 -9.02 -55.05 8.18
CA LYS A 236 -9.51 -56.24 8.89
C LYS A 236 -8.69 -57.45 8.42
N LYS A 237 -8.06 -58.16 9.36
CA LYS A 237 -7.53 -59.53 9.17
C LYS A 237 -8.13 -60.40 10.25
#